data_AF-A0A436ZR38-F1
#
_entry.id   AF-A0A436ZR38-F1
#
_cell.length_a   1.000
_cell.length_b   1.000
_cell.length_c   1.000
_cell.angle_alpha   90.00
_cell.angle_beta   90.00
_cell.angle_gamma   90.00
#
_symmetry.space_group_name_H-M   'P 1'
#
loop_
_entity.id
_entity.type
_entity.pdbx_description
1 polymer ?
#
loop_
_entity_poly.entity_id
_entity_poly.type
_entity_poly.pdbx_seq_one_letter_code
_entity_poly.pdbx_strand_id
1 'polypeptide(L)'
;MSSNKYKPSEHSGLKEDGTQDQRVSSEHGFGGQNREHVAEVGRKGGHTQPDDIYKPSEHGGMKTGGTEDKRTRSDHGFGSRTTEEVQELGRKGGLARGAQQGEDYD
;
A
#
# COMPACT_ATOMS: atom_id res chain seq x y z
N MET A 1 5.80 28.30 -0.22
CA MET A 1 5.76 28.20 -1.69
C MET A 1 4.97 26.95 -2.05
N SER A 2 3.87 27.10 -2.78
CA SER A 2 3.05 25.96 -3.21
C SER A 2 3.83 25.21 -4.29
N SER A 3 4.43 24.08 -3.95
CA SER A 3 5.00 23.19 -4.95
C SER A 3 3.83 22.58 -5.72
N ASN A 4 3.55 23.13 -6.90
CA ASN A 4 2.68 22.47 -7.87
C ASN A 4 3.35 21.15 -8.23
N LYS A 5 2.95 20.09 -7.53
CA LYS A 5 3.47 18.74 -7.70
C LYS A 5 3.02 18.25 -9.06
N TYR A 6 3.97 17.92 -9.93
CA TYR A 6 3.70 17.42 -11.26
C TYR A 6 2.80 16.19 -11.23
N LYS A 7 1.80 16.17 -12.11
CA LYS A 7 0.84 15.08 -12.25
C LYS A 7 0.93 14.52 -13.67
N PRO A 8 1.47 13.30 -13.84
CA PRO A 8 1.54 12.66 -15.15
C PRO A 8 0.20 12.59 -15.88
N SER A 9 -0.90 12.43 -15.15
CA SER A 9 -2.26 12.40 -15.70
C SER A 9 -2.66 13.70 -16.41
N GLU A 10 -2.07 14.84 -16.05
CA GLU A 10 -2.31 16.14 -16.70
C GLU A 10 -1.34 16.38 -17.88
N HIS A 11 -0.39 15.47 -18.10
CA HIS A 11 0.67 15.55 -19.12
C HIS A 11 0.79 14.26 -19.94
N SER A 12 -0.34 13.76 -20.45
CA SER A 12 -0.40 12.57 -21.32
C SER A 12 0.25 11.31 -20.74
N GLY A 13 0.33 11.23 -19.41
CA GLY A 13 0.96 10.12 -18.69
C GLY A 13 2.48 10.12 -18.67
N LEU A 14 3.12 11.23 -19.03
CA LEU A 14 4.58 11.37 -18.96
C LEU A 14 5.00 11.82 -17.56
N LYS A 15 6.26 11.58 -17.21
CA LYS A 15 6.95 12.17 -16.06
C LYS A 15 7.52 13.54 -16.44
N GLU A 16 8.05 14.26 -15.45
CA GLU A 16 8.74 15.55 -15.66
C GLU A 16 9.90 15.45 -16.68
N ASP A 17 10.55 14.29 -16.77
CA ASP A 17 11.65 14.00 -17.72
C ASP A 17 11.17 13.58 -19.11
N GLY A 18 9.86 13.51 -19.35
CA GLY A 18 9.26 13.09 -20.61
C GLY A 18 9.17 11.58 -20.81
N THR A 19 9.64 10.75 -19.86
CA THR A 19 9.46 9.29 -19.91
C THR A 19 8.03 8.91 -19.52
N GLN A 20 7.52 7.76 -19.97
CA GLN A 20 6.20 7.29 -19.56
C GLN A 20 6.17 6.97 -18.06
N ASP A 21 5.12 7.42 -17.38
CA ASP A 21 4.86 7.08 -15.98
C ASP A 21 4.01 5.82 -15.89
N GLN A 22 4.63 4.72 -15.45
CA GLN A 22 3.97 3.42 -15.32
C GLN A 22 2.78 3.43 -14.36
N ARG A 23 2.68 4.41 -13.44
CA ARG A 23 1.53 4.49 -12.52
C ARG A 23 0.23 4.83 -13.23
N VAL A 24 0.32 5.43 -14.41
CA VAL A 24 -0.84 5.76 -15.25
C VAL A 24 -0.95 4.88 -16.48
N SER A 25 -0.05 3.91 -16.67
CA SER A 25 -0.13 3.00 -17.82
C SER A 25 -1.30 2.02 -17.64
N SER A 26 -1.84 1.54 -18.75
CA SER A 26 -2.90 0.52 -18.75
C SER A 26 -2.38 -0.87 -18.36
N GLU A 27 -1.08 -1.10 -18.50
CA GLU A 27 -0.41 -2.37 -18.17
C GLU A 27 -0.24 -2.54 -16.65
N HIS A 28 -0.02 -1.45 -15.92
CA HIS A 28 0.30 -1.49 -14.50
C HIS A 28 -0.81 -0.86 -13.64
N GLY A 29 -1.44 -1.68 -12.79
CA GLY A 29 -2.44 -1.24 -11.81
C GLY A 29 -3.78 -0.85 -12.45
N PHE A 30 -4.27 0.35 -12.15
CA PHE A 30 -5.57 0.86 -12.58
C PHE A 30 -5.47 2.04 -13.57
N GLY A 31 -4.26 2.34 -14.07
CA GLY A 31 -3.94 3.57 -14.80
C GLY A 31 -4.70 3.78 -16.13
N GLY A 32 -5.22 2.70 -16.72
CA GLY A 32 -6.04 2.75 -17.94
C GLY A 32 -7.53 2.43 -17.73
N GLN A 33 -7.97 2.20 -16.50
CA GLN A 33 -9.35 1.78 -16.23
C GLN A 33 -10.24 2.99 -15.92
N ASN A 34 -11.52 2.86 -16.27
CA ASN A 34 -12.52 3.87 -15.95
C ASN A 34 -12.68 4.02 -14.42
N ARG A 35 -12.74 5.27 -13.95
CA ARG A 35 -12.76 5.61 -12.52
C ARG A 35 -13.96 5.01 -11.79
N GLU A 36 -15.13 5.00 -12.41
CA GLU A 36 -16.35 4.42 -11.84
C GLU A 36 -16.20 2.90 -11.65
N HIS A 37 -15.61 2.21 -12.63
CA HIS A 37 -15.33 0.77 -12.51
C HIS A 37 -14.36 0.47 -11.38
N VAL A 38 -13.25 1.21 -11.28
CA VAL A 38 -12.26 1.02 -10.21
C VAL A 38 -12.89 1.30 -8.84
N ALA A 39 -13.74 2.33 -8.74
CA ALA A 39 -14.46 2.65 -7.51
C ALA A 39 -15.49 1.57 -7.14
N GLU A 40 -16.17 0.98 -8.11
CA GLU A 40 -17.09 -0.15 -7.89
C GLU A 40 -16.36 -1.39 -7.37
N VAL A 41 -15.26 -1.78 -8.01
CA VAL A 41 -14.43 -2.91 -7.59
C VAL A 41 -13.88 -2.69 -6.18
N GLY A 42 -13.39 -1.49 -5.89
CA GLY A 42 -12.91 -1.11 -4.55
C GLY A 42 -14.01 -1.21 -3.49
N ARG A 43 -15.21 -0.68 -3.77
CA ARG A 43 -16.36 -0.80 -2.86
C ARG A 43 -16.77 -2.25 -2.65
N LYS A 44 -16.89 -3.04 -3.72
CA LYS A 44 -17.26 -4.46 -3.64
C LYS A 44 -16.26 -5.26 -2.82
N GLY A 45 -14.97 -5.01 -2.99
CA GLY A 45 -13.91 -5.62 -2.17
C GLY A 45 -14.05 -5.24 -0.69
N GLY A 46 -14.33 -3.97 -0.40
CA GLY A 46 -14.55 -3.47 0.97
C GLY A 46 -15.82 -4.04 1.64
N HIS A 47 -16.89 -4.27 0.89
CA HIS A 47 -18.17 -4.78 1.40
C HIS A 47 -18.16 -6.27 1.77
N THR A 48 -17.05 -6.97 1.60
CA THR A 48 -16.92 -8.37 2.07
C THR A 48 -16.73 -8.49 3.59
N GLN A 49 -16.53 -7.37 4.28
CA GLN A 49 -16.42 -7.34 5.72
C GLN A 49 -17.81 -7.35 6.37
N PRO A 50 -18.02 -8.13 7.45
CA PRO A 50 -19.26 -8.06 8.22
C PRO A 50 -19.41 -6.69 8.90
N ASP A 51 -20.64 -6.28 9.17
CA ASP A 51 -20.93 -5.01 9.87
C ASP A 51 -20.34 -5.01 11.29
N ASP A 52 -20.44 -6.15 11.98
CA ASP A 52 -19.87 -6.36 13.31
C ASP A 52 -18.61 -7.24 13.23
N ILE A 53 -17.47 -6.57 13.17
CA ILE A 53 -16.15 -7.20 13.23
C ILE A 53 -15.74 -7.31 14.70
N TYR A 54 -15.46 -8.52 15.16
CA TYR A 54 -14.88 -8.75 16.48
C TYR A 54 -13.53 -7.99 16.61
N LYS A 55 -13.42 -7.13 17.63
CA LYS A 55 -12.24 -6.32 17.91
C LYS A 55 -11.51 -6.86 19.14
N PRO A 56 -10.39 -7.59 18.97
CA PRO A 56 -9.63 -8.13 20.10
C PRO A 56 -9.23 -7.06 21.13
N SER A 57 -8.98 -5.83 20.69
CA SER A 57 -8.65 -4.69 21.57
C SER A 57 -9.74 -4.36 22.60
N GLU A 58 -11.01 -4.61 22.27
CA GLU A 58 -12.15 -4.42 23.20
C GLU A 58 -12.29 -5.61 24.18
N HIS A 59 -11.56 -6.70 23.96
CA HIS A 59 -11.57 -7.93 24.75
C HIS A 59 -10.19 -8.28 25.31
N GLY A 60 -9.44 -7.27 25.79
CA GLY A 60 -8.15 -7.47 26.43
C GLY A 60 -7.07 -8.07 25.51
N GLY A 61 -7.24 -7.93 24.19
CA GLY A 61 -6.34 -8.48 23.19
C GLY A 61 -6.63 -9.94 22.82
N MET A 62 -7.74 -10.54 23.24
CA MET A 62 -8.05 -11.95 22.92
C MET A 62 -8.84 -12.08 21.62
N LYS A 63 -8.63 -13.17 20.89
CA LYS A 63 -9.49 -13.63 19.78
C LYS A 63 -10.78 -14.25 20.32
N THR A 64 -11.75 -14.48 19.43
CA THR A 64 -13.00 -15.18 19.76
C THR A 64 -12.80 -16.57 20.37
N GLY A 65 -11.71 -17.27 20.04
CA GLY A 65 -11.35 -18.57 20.62
C GLY A 65 -10.59 -18.51 21.95
N GLY A 66 -10.48 -17.34 22.60
CA GLY A 66 -9.81 -17.16 23.89
C GLY A 66 -8.28 -17.15 23.85
N THR A 67 -7.68 -17.33 22.67
CA THR A 67 -6.23 -17.16 22.49
C THR A 67 -5.89 -15.70 22.26
N GLU A 68 -4.72 -15.26 22.71
CA GLU A 68 -4.24 -13.90 22.46
C GLU A 68 -4.14 -13.60 20.95
N ASP A 69 -4.63 -12.44 20.53
CA ASP A 69 -4.42 -11.90 19.20
C ASP A 69 -3.06 -11.22 19.13
N LYS A 70 -2.15 -11.79 18.35
CA LYS A 70 -0.80 -11.24 18.22
C LYS A 70 -0.82 -9.80 17.71
N ARG A 71 -1.84 -9.40 16.93
CA ARG A 71 -1.97 -8.04 16.40
C ARG A 71 -2.14 -6.98 17.48
N THR A 72 -2.60 -7.35 18.68
CA THR A 72 -2.75 -6.41 19.80
C THR A 72 -1.52 -6.36 20.69
N ARG A 73 -0.51 -7.19 20.46
CA ARG A 73 0.72 -7.17 21.26
C ARG A 73 1.60 -6.00 20.87
N SER A 74 2.22 -5.38 21.88
CA SER A 74 3.14 -4.25 21.67
C SER A 74 4.41 -4.62 20.90
N ASP A 75 4.81 -5.90 20.92
CA ASP A 75 5.99 -6.41 20.21
C ASP A 75 5.68 -6.84 18.76
N HIS A 76 4.41 -6.79 18.34
CA HIS A 76 4.00 -7.15 17.00
C HIS A 76 3.91 -5.91 16.09
N GLY A 77 4.36 -6.06 14.84
CA GLY A 77 4.47 -4.96 13.89
C GLY A 77 5.63 -4.01 14.20
N PHE A 78 5.32 -2.72 14.36
CA PHE A 78 6.31 -1.64 14.55
C PHE A 78 6.21 -0.96 15.93
N GLY A 79 5.27 -1.39 16.80
CA GLY A 79 4.99 -0.72 18.07
C GLY A 79 6.15 -0.74 19.08
N SER A 80 7.08 -1.69 18.95
CA SER A 80 8.27 -1.81 19.79
C SER A 80 9.56 -1.27 19.17
N ARG A 81 9.52 -0.82 17.91
CA ARG A 81 10.71 -0.36 17.16
C ARG A 81 10.84 1.15 17.20
N THR A 82 12.07 1.65 17.12
CA THR A 82 12.27 3.10 16.99
C THR A 82 11.91 3.59 15.58
N THR A 83 11.65 4.88 15.45
CA THR A 83 11.36 5.50 14.15
C THR A 83 12.46 5.22 13.13
N GLU A 84 13.72 5.26 13.53
CA GLU A 84 14.89 5.03 12.69
C GLU A 84 14.90 3.60 12.12
N GLU A 85 14.62 2.60 12.96
CA GLU A 85 14.57 1.19 12.55
C GLU A 85 13.42 0.95 11.57
N VAL A 86 12.24 1.53 11.82
CA VAL A 86 11.08 1.42 10.93
C VAL A 86 11.38 2.06 9.58
N GLN A 87 12.02 3.23 9.56
CA GLN A 87 12.45 3.90 8.34
C GLN A 87 13.47 3.06 7.56
N GLU A 88 14.44 2.46 8.23
CA GLU A 88 15.42 1.58 7.58
C GLU A 88 14.75 0.36 6.94
N LEU A 89 13.84 -0.30 7.64
CA LEU A 89 13.07 -1.43 7.11
C LEU A 89 12.19 -1.03 5.93
N GLY A 90 11.54 0.15 6.02
CA GLY A 90 10.76 0.72 4.93
C GLY A 90 11.61 0.97 3.69
N ARG A 91 12.80 1.57 3.87
CA ARG A 91 13.77 1.76 2.77
C ARG A 91 14.21 0.43 2.18
N LYS A 92 14.65 -0.53 3.00
CA LYS A 92 15.10 -1.85 2.54
C LYS A 92 14.00 -2.62 1.81
N GLY A 93 12.77 -2.59 2.32
CA GLY A 93 11.61 -3.22 1.68
C GLY A 93 11.18 -2.55 0.37
N GLY A 94 11.38 -1.23 0.24
CA GLY A 94 11.20 -0.50 -1.02
C GLY A 94 12.27 -0.85 -2.06
N LEU A 95 13.53 -0.96 -1.63
CA LEU A 95 14.67 -1.30 -2.51
C LEU A 95 14.63 -2.75 -2.98
N ALA A 96 14.20 -3.69 -2.14
CA ALA A 96 14.14 -5.11 -2.48
C ALA A 96 13.25 -5.42 -3.69
N ARG A 97 12.26 -4.55 -4.01
CA ARG A 97 11.45 -4.66 -5.23
C ARG A 97 12.01 -3.87 -6.42
N GLY A 98 12.80 -2.82 -6.19
CA GLY A 98 13.48 -2.07 -7.24
C GLY A 98 14.68 -2.81 -7.83
N ALA A 99 15.32 -3.71 -7.07
CA ALA A 99 16.50 -4.46 -7.50
C ALA A 99 16.21 -5.74 -8.32
N GLN A 100 14.95 -6.21 -8.38
CA GLN A 100 14.59 -7.41 -9.16
C GLN A 100 14.28 -7.14 -10.65
N GLN A 101 14.43 -5.91 -11.14
CA GLN A 101 14.20 -5.54 -12.54
C GLN A 101 15.50 -5.20 -13.30
N GLY A 102 16.65 -5.68 -12.83
CA GLY A 102 17.96 -5.28 -13.37
C GLY A 102 18.89 -6.41 -13.84
N GLU A 103 18.52 -7.67 -13.71
CA GLU A 103 19.43 -8.79 -14.04
C GLU A 103 18.69 -9.74 -14.99
N ASP A 104 18.77 -9.48 -16.29
CA ASP A 104 18.59 -10.44 -17.40
C ASP A 104 18.89 -9.72 -18.74
N TYR A 105 20.17 -9.41 -19.01
CA TYR A 105 20.68 -9.17 -20.37
C TYR A 105 22.15 -9.57 -20.47
N ASP A 106 22.39 -10.85 -20.82
CA ASP A 106 23.22 -11.27 -21.96
C ASP A 106 23.03 -12.77 -22.24
#